data_AF-A0A7V9FIT2-F1
#
_entry.id   AF-A0A7V9FIT2-F1
#
_cell.length_a   1.000
_cell.length_b   1.000
_cell.length_c   1.000
_cell.angle_alpha   90.00
_cell.angle_beta   90.00
_cell.angle_gamma   90.00
#
_symmetry.space_group_name_H-M   'P 1'
#
loop_
_entity.id
_entity.type
_entity.pdbx_description
1 polymer ?
#
loop_
_entity_poly.entity_id
_entity_poly.type
_entity_poly.pdbx_seq_one_letter_code
_entity_poly.pdbx_strand_id
1 'polypeptide(L)' 'EDEGLPRIFVSHGTADPVLPIDQCSRRIVPELQRRQYDVQYVEFEGGHVVPPSVAREGLDWFLGR' A
#
# COMPACT_ATOMS: atom_id res chain seq x y z
N GLU A 1 -16.32 12.75 12.36
CA GLU A 1 -17.08 11.62 11.81
C GLU A 1 -16.29 11.07 10.61
N ASP A 2 -15.61 9.92 10.77
CA ASP A 2 -15.04 9.17 9.63
C ASP A 2 -16.21 8.42 8.98
N GLU A 3 -16.94 9.05 8.05
CA GLU A 3 -18.20 8.51 7.48
C GLU A 3 -17.99 7.49 6.34
N GLY A 4 -16.85 6.78 6.30
CA GLY A 4 -16.62 5.73 5.29
C GLY A 4 -15.54 4.72 5.63
N LEU A 5 -15.70 3.50 5.14
CA LEU A 5 -14.70 2.43 5.15
C LEU A 5 -14.27 2.11 3.71
N PRO A 6 -13.53 3.00 3.02
CA PRO A 6 -12.97 2.69 1.71
C PRO A 6 -12.04 1.47 1.79
N ARG A 7 -11.99 0.75 0.67
CA ARG A 7 -10.92 -0.20 0.42
C ARG A 7 -9.66 0.59 0.04
N ILE A 8 -8.50 0.15 0.51
CA ILE A 8 -7.22 0.82 0.33
C ILE A 8 -6.22 -0.16 -0.27
N PHE A 9 -5.47 0.30 -1.27
CA PHE A 9 -4.31 -0.41 -1.80
C PHE A 9 -3.04 0.37 -1.46
N VAL A 10 -2.06 -0.32 -0.89
CA VAL A 10 -0.74 0.24 -0.56
C VAL A 10 0.32 -0.64 -1.21
N SER A 11 1.31 -0.02 -1.86
CA SER A 11 2.52 -0.72 -2.27
C SER A 11 3.77 -0.01 -1.76
N HIS A 12 4.87 -0.73 -1.53
CA HIS A 12 6.10 -0.14 -1.03
C HIS A 12 7.35 -0.95 -1.45
N GLY A 13 8.41 -0.25 -1.87
CA GLY A 13 9.69 -0.86 -2.20
C GLY A 13 10.48 -1.22 -0.93
N THR A 14 10.89 -2.48 -0.79
CA THR A 14 11.61 -2.96 0.41
C THR A 14 12.94 -2.24 0.68
N ALA A 15 13.52 -1.61 -0.34
CA ALA A 15 14.79 -0.89 -0.28
C ALA A 15 14.63 0.60 -0.64
N ASP A 16 13.45 1.21 -0.40
CA ASP A 16 13.19 2.63 -0.63
C ASP A 16 14.13 3.53 0.22
N PRO A 17 15.06 4.28 -0.41
CA PRO A 17 15.99 5.14 0.33
C PRO A 17 15.41 6.52 0.67
N VAL A 18 14.25 6.88 0.12
CA VAL A 18 13.59 8.19 0.30
C VAL A 18 12.55 8.10 1.41
N LEU A 19 11.75 7.04 1.39
CA LEU A 19 10.73 6.74 2.39
C LEU A 19 11.01 5.34 2.96
N PRO A 20 11.87 5.20 3.98
CA PRO A 20 12.19 3.88 4.53
C PRO A 20 10.94 3.11 4.96
N ILE A 21 10.75 1.91 4.41
CA ILE A 21 9.54 1.10 4.56
C ILE A 21 9.11 0.87 6.02
N ASP A 22 10.09 0.69 6.92
CA ASP A 22 9.87 0.46 8.35
C ASP A 22 9.31 1.70 9.07
N GLN A 23 9.57 2.91 8.57
CA GLN A 23 9.06 4.16 9.12
C GLN A 23 7.73 4.57 8.48
N CYS A 24 7.44 4.04 7.29
CA CYS A 24 6.27 4.39 6.48
C CYS A 24 5.25 3.25 6.43
N SER A 25 5.19 2.47 5.36
CA SER A 25 4.09 1.53 5.13
C SER A 25 3.96 0.48 6.23
N ARG A 26 5.06 -0.03 6.80
CA ARG A 26 4.99 -0.98 7.93
C ARG A 26 4.49 -0.36 9.23
N ARG A 27 4.39 0.97 9.32
CA ARG A 27 3.73 1.69 10.43
C ARG A 27 2.31 2.11 10.09
N ILE A 28 2.07 2.58 8.86
CA ILE A 28 0.78 3.11 8.39
C ILE A 28 -0.23 1.98 8.18
N VAL A 29 0.17 0.88 7.52
CA VAL A 29 -0.73 -0.24 7.21
C VAL A 29 -1.33 -0.87 8.47
N PRO A 30 -0.56 -1.18 9.53
CA PRO A 30 -1.15 -1.67 10.77
C PRO A 30 -2.13 -0.70 11.44
N GLU A 31 -1.92 0.62 11.31
CA GLU A 31 -2.86 1.61 11.84
C GLU A 31 -4.17 1.64 11.05
N LEU A 32 -4.11 1.55 9.72
CA LEU A 32 -5.30 1.45 8.89
C LEU A 32 -6.08 0.16 9.20
N GLN A 33 -5.39 -0.97 9.34
CA GLN A 33 -6.01 -2.24 9.71
C GLN A 33 -6.64 -2.20 11.11
N ARG A 34 -5.99 -1.56 12.10
CA ARG A 34 -6.57 -1.34 13.44
C ARG A 34 -7.87 -0.53 13.39
N ARG A 35 -7.99 0.38 12.43
CA ARG A 35 -9.21 1.17 12.17
C ARG A 35 -10.23 0.45 11.29
N GLN A 36 -10.01 -0.85 11.01
CA GLN A 36 -10.91 -1.72 10.26
C GLN A 36 -11.09 -1.36 8.77
N TYR A 37 -10.16 -0.58 8.20
CA TYR A 37 -10.11 -0.43 6.75
C TYR A 37 -9.71 -1.76 6.08
N ASP A 38 -10.31 -2.05 4.92
CA ASP A 38 -9.90 -3.16 4.07
C ASP A 38 -8.65 -2.74 3.28
N VAL A 39 -7.48 -3.24 3.69
CA VAL A 39 -6.18 -2.84 3.14
C VAL A 39 -5.52 -4.01 2.42
N GLN A 40 -5.30 -3.88 1.11
CA GLN A 40 -4.37 -4.71 0.37
C GLN A 40 -2.98 -4.06 0.40
N TYR A 41 -2.00 -4.76 0.97
CA TYR A 41 -0.64 -4.26 1.09
C TYR A 41 0.36 -5.15 0.33
N VAL A 42 1.14 -4.54 -0.56
CA VAL A 42 2.09 -5.20 -1.45
C VAL A 42 3.48 -4.65 -1.24
N GLU A 43 4.41 -5.49 -0.81
CA GLU A 43 5.84 -5.15 -0.82
C GLU A 43 6.46 -5.66 -2.12
N PHE A 44 7.38 -4.89 -2.71
CA PHE A 44 8.16 -5.31 -3.87
C PHE A 44 9.64 -5.07 -3.65
N GLU A 45 10.47 -5.91 -4.26
CA GLU A 45 11.92 -5.71 -4.23
C GLU A 45 12.29 -4.48 -5.08
N GLY A 46 12.85 -3.45 -4.46
CA GLY A 46 13.22 -2.21 -5.13
C GLY A 46 13.17 -0.96 -4.25
N GLY A 47 13.53 0.18 -4.85
CA GLY A 47 13.58 1.48 -4.19
C GLY A 47 12.30 2.34 -4.35
N HIS A 48 12.48 3.66 -4.35
CA HIS A 48 11.40 4.65 -4.50
C HIS A 48 10.89 4.76 -5.96
N VAL A 49 10.21 3.72 -6.43
CA VAL A 49 9.69 3.63 -7.81
C VAL A 49 8.32 2.96 -7.83
N VAL A 50 7.64 2.98 -8.98
CA VAL A 50 6.42 2.20 -9.21
C VAL A 50 6.70 1.21 -10.35
N PRO A 51 7.01 -0.06 -10.06
CA PRO A 51 7.22 -1.06 -11.10
C PRO A 51 5.94 -1.28 -11.94
N PRO A 52 6.05 -1.56 -13.25
CA PRO A 52 4.88 -1.80 -14.09
C PRO A 52 3.95 -2.93 -13.59
N SER A 53 4.51 -3.95 -12.92
CA SER A 53 3.73 -5.03 -12.29
C SER A 53 2.85 -4.50 -11.16
N VAL A 54 3.41 -3.68 -10.28
CA VAL A 54 2.69 -3.07 -9.14
C VAL A 54 1.63 -2.08 -9.64
N ALA A 55 1.95 -1.29 -10.67
CA ALA A 55 0.98 -0.40 -11.30
C ALA A 55 -0.22 -1.16 -11.88
N ARG A 56 0.03 -2.30 -12.54
CA ARG A 56 -1.02 -3.18 -13.05
C ARG A 56 -1.85 -3.77 -11.92
N GLU A 57 -1.21 -4.31 -10.90
CA GLU A 57 -1.90 -4.90 -9.75
C GLU A 57 -2.82 -3.87 -9.04
N GLY A 58 -2.32 -2.65 -8.81
CA GLY A 58 -3.14 -1.59 -8.24
C GLY A 58 -4.35 -1.20 -9.12
N LEU A 59 -4.19 -1.25 -10.45
CA LEU A 59 -5.30 -0.99 -11.36
C LEU A 59 -6.30 -2.15 -11.40
N ASP A 60 -5.83 -3.40 -11.40
CA ASP A 60 -6.70 -4.57 -11.36
C ASP A 60 -7.51 -4.61 -10.06
N TRP A 61 -6.87 -4.32 -8.92
CA TRP A 61 -7.55 -4.13 -7.64
C TRP A 61 -8.64 -3.04 -7.71
N PHE A 62 -8.31 -1.88 -8.28
CA PHE A 62 -9.27 -0.77 -8.41
C PHE A 62 -10.47 -1.14 -9.28
N LEU A 63 -10.23 -1.86 -10.37
CA LEU A 63 -11.26 -2.32 -11.32
C LEU A 63 -12.01 -3.56 -10.83
N GLY A 64 -11.59 -4.19 -9.73
CA GLY A 64 -12.19 -5.41 -9.18
C GLY A 64 -12.00 -6.64 -10.07
N ARG A 65 -10.85 -6.75 -10.75
CA ARG A 65 -10.50 -7.84 -11.66
C ARG A 65 -9.72 -8.95 -10.96
#